data_AF-A0A2N6ETU9-F1
#
_entry.id   AF-A0A2N6ETU9-F1
#
_cell.length_a   1.000
_cell.length_b   1.000
_cell.length_c   1.000
_cell.angle_alpha   90.00
_cell.angle_beta   90.00
_cell.angle_gamma   90.00
#
_symmetry.space_group_name_H-M   'P 1'
#
loop_
_entity.id
_entity.type
_entity.pdbx_description
1 polymer ?
#
loop_
_entity_poly.entity_id
_entity_poly.type
_entity_poly.pdbx_seq_one_letter_code
_entity_poly.pdbx_strand_id
1 'polypeptide(L)'
;MVTLAIPFYGLTTRPQGRLENIYIKLIANPQTGEYTQAGLCVWDPKKLPHLPDWLAKQGISTLLCNDKPLDPEKSFTAAGISIHRKPHADLPEMISDWKERHITGDSILAA
;
A
#
# COMPACT_ATOMS: atom_id res chain seq x y z
N MET A 1 2.88 13.09 -8.88
CA MET A 1 2.12 11.81 -8.88
C MET A 1 2.78 10.87 -7.92
N VAL A 2 2.01 10.11 -7.14
CA VAL A 2 2.50 9.16 -6.14
C VAL A 2 2.00 7.76 -6.49
N THR A 3 2.86 6.76 -6.37
CA THR A 3 2.51 5.37 -6.63
C THR A 3 2.11 4.69 -5.34
N LEU A 4 0.86 4.27 -5.27
CA LEU A 4 0.29 3.62 -4.09
C LEU A 4 0.10 2.13 -4.35
N ALA A 5 0.08 1.34 -3.28
CA ALA A 5 -0.40 -0.03 -3.32
C ALA A 5 -1.43 -0.29 -2.24
N ILE A 6 -2.39 -1.17 -2.55
CA ILE A 6 -3.41 -1.64 -1.60
C ILE A 6 -3.46 -3.16 -1.66
N PRO A 7 -3.37 -3.87 -0.51
CA PRO A 7 -3.61 -5.30 -0.49
C PRO A 7 -5.04 -5.60 -0.92
N PHE A 8 -5.21 -6.61 -1.77
CA PHE A 8 -6.54 -7.06 -2.18
C PHE A 8 -7.09 -8.04 -1.13
N TYR A 9 -8.13 -7.61 -0.41
CA TYR A 9 -8.77 -8.41 0.64
C TYR A 9 -9.99 -9.21 0.14
N GLY A 10 -10.23 -9.26 -1.17
CA GLY A 10 -11.43 -9.88 -1.74
C GLY A 10 -11.44 -11.41 -1.64
N LEU A 11 -12.64 -11.97 -1.52
CA LEU A 11 -12.90 -13.42 -1.57
C LEU A 11 -13.03 -13.89 -3.02
N THR A 12 -11.98 -13.84 -3.82
CA THR A 12 -11.99 -14.54 -5.12
C THR A 12 -11.44 -15.94 -4.90
N THR A 13 -12.34 -16.90 -4.67
CA THR A 13 -12.00 -18.32 -4.60
C THR A 13 -11.41 -18.77 -5.94
N ARG A 14 -10.09 -18.92 -6.00
CA ARG A 14 -9.44 -19.64 -7.10
C ARG A 14 -9.33 -21.12 -6.69
N PRO A 15 -10.01 -22.05 -7.39
CA PRO A 15 -9.80 -23.46 -7.14
C PRO A 15 -8.33 -23.75 -7.49
N GLN A 16 -7.50 -24.05 -6.48
CA GLN A 16 -6.04 -24.30 -6.56
C GLN A 16 -5.09 -23.10 -6.44
N GLY A 17 -5.55 -21.88 -6.12
CA GLY A 17 -4.66 -20.74 -5.84
C GLY A 17 -4.06 -20.79 -4.43
N ARG A 18 -2.77 -20.51 -4.27
CA ARG A 18 -2.17 -20.25 -2.93
C ARG A 18 -2.69 -18.91 -2.39
N LEU A 19 -2.44 -18.59 -1.12
CA LEU A 19 -2.59 -17.24 -0.56
C LEU A 19 -1.62 -16.29 -1.30
N GLU A 20 -2.01 -15.86 -2.49
CA GLU A 20 -1.28 -14.92 -3.32
C GLU A 20 -1.57 -13.53 -2.74
N ASN A 21 -0.52 -12.91 -2.18
CA ASN A 21 -0.59 -11.57 -1.64
C ASN A 21 -0.68 -10.59 -2.81
N ILE A 22 -1.91 -10.37 -3.27
CA ILE A 22 -2.23 -9.50 -4.40
C ILE A 22 -2.25 -8.05 -3.91
N TYR A 23 -1.59 -7.18 -4.66
CA TYR A 23 -1.59 -5.73 -4.44
C TYR A 23 -2.10 -5.02 -5.69
N ILE A 24 -3.08 -4.14 -5.50
CA ILE A 24 -3.54 -3.24 -6.55
C ILE A 24 -2.60 -2.02 -6.55
N LYS A 25 -1.99 -1.74 -7.70
CA LYS A 25 -1.12 -0.58 -7.90
C LYS A 25 -1.93 0.60 -8.42
N LEU A 26 -1.83 1.73 -7.75
CA LEU A 26 -2.51 2.97 -8.12
C LEU A 26 -1.49 4.07 -8.42
N ILE A 27 -1.87 4.99 -9.31
CA ILE A 27 -1.19 6.27 -9.48
C ILE A 27 -2.17 7.35 -9.02
N ALA A 28 -1.81 8.09 -7.98
CA ALA A 28 -2.66 9.10 -7.37
C ALA A 28 -2.03 10.48 -7.38
N ASN A 29 -2.87 11.51 -7.49
CA ASN A 29 -2.50 12.89 -7.32
C ASN A 29 -2.68 13.28 -5.84
N PRO A 30 -1.60 13.62 -5.12
CA PRO A 30 -1.68 13.96 -3.69
C PRO A 30 -2.38 15.29 -3.40
N GLN A 31 -2.65 16.12 -4.41
CA GLN A 31 -3.36 17.40 -4.25
C GLN A 31 -4.86 17.24 -4.47
N THR A 32 -5.27 16.48 -5.50
CA THR A 32 -6.68 16.34 -5.87
C THR A 32 -7.31 15.08 -5.29
N GLY A 33 -6.52 14.05 -4.96
CA GLY A 33 -7.03 12.72 -4.60
C GLY A 33 -7.51 11.90 -5.79
N GLU A 34 -7.41 12.41 -7.03
CA GLU A 34 -7.71 11.63 -8.22
C GLU A 34 -6.69 10.49 -8.37
N TYR A 35 -7.17 9.31 -8.71
CA TYR A 35 -6.32 8.14 -8.90
C TYR A 35 -6.78 7.29 -10.08
N THR A 36 -5.83 6.54 -10.63
CA THR A 36 -6.08 5.53 -11.66
C THR A 36 -5.47 4.21 -11.23
N GLN A 37 -6.14 3.11 -11.55
CA GLN A 37 -5.56 1.79 -11.35
C GLN A 37 -4.52 1.54 -12.45
N ALA A 38 -3.25 1.46 -12.04
CA ALA A 38 -2.13 1.25 -12.95
C ALA A 38 -1.86 -0.24 -13.22
N GLY A 39 -2.28 -1.13 -12.31
CA GLY A 39 -2.13 -2.57 -12.51
C GLY A 39 -2.36 -3.39 -11.25
N LEU A 40 -2.05 -4.67 -11.36
CA LEU A 40 -2.12 -5.64 -10.27
C LEU A 40 -0.76 -6.33 -10.16
N CYS A 41 -0.26 -6.46 -8.93
CA CYS A 41 1.02 -7.06 -8.62
C CYS A 41 0.80 -8.24 -7.68
N VAL A 42 1.44 -9.38 -7.95
CA VAL A 42 1.35 -10.57 -7.10
C VAL A 42 2.69 -10.79 -6.42
N TRP A 43 2.70 -10.72 -5.10
CA TRP A 43 3.92 -10.97 -4.33
C TRP A 43 4.13 -12.48 -4.10
N ASP A 44 5.31 -12.97 -4.51
CA ASP A 44 5.77 -14.33 -4.26
C ASP A 44 6.86 -14.33 -3.18
N PRO A 45 6.52 -14.66 -1.91
CA PRO A 45 7.48 -14.65 -0.81
C PRO A 45 8.60 -15.69 -0.99
N LYS A 46 8.45 -16.69 -1.88
CA LYS A 46 9.51 -17.67 -2.14
C LYS A 46 10.63 -17.11 -3.01
N LYS A 47 10.33 -16.12 -3.84
CA LYS A 47 11.31 -15.46 -4.71
C LYS A 47 11.95 -14.26 -4.04
N LEU A 48 11.15 -13.44 -3.35
CA LEU A 48 11.64 -12.29 -2.60
C LEU A 48 10.85 -12.19 -1.29
N PRO A 49 11.37 -12.75 -0.18
CA PRO A 49 10.63 -12.86 1.08
C PRO A 49 10.46 -11.53 1.80
N HIS A 50 11.27 -10.52 1.47
CA HIS A 50 11.15 -9.20 2.07
C HIS A 50 10.12 -8.36 1.30
N LEU A 51 8.91 -8.27 1.85
CA LEU A 51 7.80 -7.52 1.25
C LEU A 51 8.14 -6.04 0.99
N PRO A 52 8.76 -5.28 1.92
CA PRO A 52 9.14 -3.90 1.65
C PRO A 52 10.02 -3.73 0.41
N ASP A 53 11.06 -4.58 0.27
CA ASP A 53 11.95 -4.51 -0.90
C ASP A 53 11.22 -4.87 -2.19
N TRP A 54 10.30 -5.83 -2.11
CA TRP A 54 9.49 -6.21 -3.26
C TRP A 54 8.59 -5.08 -3.72
N LEU A 55 7.91 -4.39 -2.78
CA LEU A 55 7.07 -3.22 -3.08
C LEU A 55 7.88 -2.07 -3.66
N ALA A 56 9.06 -1.79 -3.09
CA ALA A 56 9.98 -0.77 -3.60
C ALA A 56 10.42 -1.07 -5.05
N LYS A 57 10.68 -2.35 -5.38
CA LYS A 57 10.96 -2.77 -6.76
C LYS A 57 9.78 -2.60 -7.72
N GLN A 58 8.54 -2.54 -7.23
CA GLN A 58 7.38 -2.18 -8.05
C GLN A 58 7.22 -0.66 -8.22
N GLY A 59 8.11 0.14 -7.62
CA GLY A 59 8.05 1.60 -7.63
C GLY A 59 6.97 2.18 -6.70
N ILE A 60 6.55 1.40 -5.69
CA ILE A 60 5.55 1.82 -4.71
C ILE A 60 6.25 2.66 -3.64
N SER A 61 5.71 3.84 -3.38
CA SER A 61 6.20 4.74 -2.33
C SER A 61 5.29 4.76 -1.11
N THR A 62 4.05 4.28 -1.25
CA THR A 62 3.06 4.30 -0.18
C THR A 62 2.19 3.05 -0.21
N LEU A 63 2.06 2.39 0.94
CA LEU A 63 1.14 1.28 1.17
C LEU A 63 -0.08 1.79 1.93
N LEU A 64 -1.26 1.62 1.35
CA LEU A 64 -2.54 1.89 1.97
C LEU A 64 -3.12 0.54 2.42
N CYS A 65 -3.32 0.32 3.73
CA CYS A 65 -3.88 -0.95 4.23
C CYS A 65 -4.89 -0.78 5.38
N ASN A 66 -5.71 -1.80 5.60
CA ASN A 66 -6.68 -1.86 6.70
C ASN A 66 -6.21 -2.79 7.84
N ASP A 67 -5.05 -3.44 7.65
CA ASP A 67 -4.49 -4.40 8.59
C ASP A 67 -4.06 -3.75 9.90
N LYS A 68 -4.11 -4.53 10.99
CA LYS A 68 -3.47 -4.16 12.26
C LYS A 68 -1.94 -4.15 12.11
N PRO A 69 -1.21 -3.30 12.84
CA PRO A 69 0.25 -3.36 12.86
C PRO A 69 0.69 -4.73 13.36
N LEU A 70 1.35 -5.53 12.52
CA LEU A 70 1.76 -6.89 12.84
C LEU A 70 3.28 -7.11 12.75
N ASP A 71 4.04 -6.22 12.10
CA ASP A 71 5.48 -6.36 11.86
C ASP A 71 6.15 -4.98 11.70
N PRO A 72 7.47 -4.85 11.90
CA PRO A 72 8.07 -3.56 12.22
C PRO A 72 7.99 -2.60 11.04
N GLU A 73 7.20 -1.54 11.20
CA GLU A 73 7.06 -0.42 10.24
C GLU A 73 8.42 0.14 9.78
N LYS A 74 9.44 0.00 10.64
CA LYS A 74 10.83 0.34 10.36
C LYS A 74 11.37 -0.27 9.05
N SER A 75 10.97 -1.50 8.69
CA SER A 75 11.45 -2.13 7.45
C SER A 75 10.85 -1.49 6.19
N PHE A 76 9.60 -1.02 6.27
CA PHE A 76 8.95 -0.27 5.20
C PHE A 76 9.55 1.14 5.08
N THR A 77 9.75 1.83 6.20
CA THR A 77 10.42 3.13 6.21
C THR A 77 11.84 3.05 5.65
N ALA A 78 12.61 2.00 6.01
CA ALA A 78 13.94 1.78 5.47
C ALA A 78 13.95 1.50 3.95
N ALA A 79 12.87 0.91 3.42
CA ALA A 79 12.66 0.72 1.98
C ALA A 79 12.09 1.98 1.28
N GLY A 80 11.90 3.10 2.00
CA GLY A 80 11.33 4.33 1.45
C GLY A 80 9.82 4.28 1.24
N ILE A 81 9.12 3.40 1.96
CA ILE A 81 7.67 3.20 1.85
C ILE A 81 6.97 3.77 3.08
N SER A 82 6.06 4.71 2.87
CA SER A 82 5.13 5.16 3.91
C SER A 82 3.97 4.19 4.03
N ILE A 83 3.51 3.89 5.24
CA ILE A 83 2.32 3.07 5.46
C ILE A 83 1.21 3.96 6.01
N HIS A 84 0.06 3.98 5.35
CA HIS A 84 -1.14 4.64 5.85
C HIS A 84 -2.18 3.57 6.15
N ARG A 85 -2.51 3.46 7.43
CA ARG A 85 -3.49 2.49 7.93
C ARG A 85 -4.80 3.18 8.22
N LYS A 86 -5.88 2.64 7.66
CA LYS A 86 -7.23 3.05 8.01
C LYS A 86 -8.13 1.81 8.09
N PRO A 87 -8.30 1.23 9.29
CA PRO A 87 -9.19 0.11 9.49
C PRO A 87 -10.62 0.47 9.06
N HIS A 88 -11.33 -0.48 8.45
CA HIS A 88 -12.74 -0.35 8.02
C HIS A 88 -13.03 0.71 6.96
N ALA A 89 -12.01 1.36 6.39
CA ALA A 89 -12.18 2.31 5.29
C ALA A 89 -12.18 1.60 3.94
N ASP A 90 -12.97 2.14 3.01
CA ASP A 90 -12.88 1.78 1.60
C ASP A 90 -11.78 2.58 0.88
N LEU A 91 -11.51 2.22 -0.38
CA LEU A 91 -10.47 2.86 -1.18
C LEU A 91 -10.66 4.39 -1.28
N PRO A 92 -11.84 4.92 -1.66
CA PRO A 92 -12.09 6.37 -1.66
C PRO A 92 -11.78 7.06 -0.33
N GLU A 93 -12.21 6.49 0.79
CA GLU A 93 -11.96 7.05 2.11
C GLU A 93 -10.46 7.03 2.48
N MET A 94 -9.76 5.93 2.18
CA MET A 94 -8.31 5.82 2.39
C MET A 94 -7.53 6.85 1.57
N ILE A 95 -7.94 7.10 0.33
CA ILE A 95 -7.31 8.10 -0.54
C ILE A 95 -7.57 9.52 -0.03
N SER A 96 -8.79 9.82 0.44
CA SER A 96 -9.09 11.14 1.01
C SER A 96 -8.23 11.42 2.24
N ASP A 97 -8.11 10.45 3.15
CA ASP A 97 -7.30 10.55 4.36
C ASP A 97 -5.81 10.72 4.04
N TRP A 98 -5.30 9.89 3.12
CA TRP A 98 -3.92 9.96 2.64
C TRP A 98 -3.61 11.34 2.05
N LYS A 99 -4.50 11.88 1.21
CA LYS A 99 -4.41 13.22 0.61
C LYS A 99 -4.36 14.30 1.68
N GLU A 100 -5.28 14.26 2.65
CA GLU A 100 -5.33 15.23 3.74
C GLU A 100 -4.02 15.29 4.53
N ARG A 101 -3.46 14.13 4.90
CA ARG A 101 -2.15 14.05 5.59
C ARG A 101 -1.00 14.57 4.74
N HIS A 102 -1.07 14.36 3.43
CA HIS A 102 -0.06 14.85 2.50
C HIS A 102 -0.13 16.37 2.32
N ILE A 103 -1.32 16.98 2.44
CA ILE A 103 -1.52 18.43 2.38
C ILE A 103 -1.13 19.10 3.70
N THR A 104 -1.50 18.51 4.84
CA THR A 104 -1.17 19.05 6.17
C THR A 104 0.31 18.90 6.53
N GLY A 105 1.10 18.21 5.69
CA GLY A 105 2.55 18.10 5.89
C GLY A 105 2.89 17.33 7.16
N ASP A 106 2.14 16.26 7.45
CA ASP A 106 2.37 15.44 8.63
C ASP A 106 3.70 14.67 8.46
N SER A 107 4.77 15.38 8.80
CA SER A 107 6.11 14.87 9.01
C SER A 107 6.09 14.01 10.25
N ILE A 108 5.51 12.81 10.17
CA ILE A 108 5.75 11.76 11.17
C ILE A 108 7.09 11.11 10.84
N LEU A 109 8.15 11.90 11.02
CA LEU A 109 9.44 11.39 11.43
C LEU A 109 9.44 11.44 12.96
N ALA A 110 9.55 10.26 13.56
CA ALA A 110 9.90 9.99 14.95
C ALA A 110 8.84 10.28 16.03
N ALA A 111 8.29 9.19 16.58
CA ALA A 111 8.31 8.92 18.02
C ALA A 111 8.49 7.40 18.23
#